data_AF-A0A1I0GIJ4-F1
#
_entry.id   AF-A0A1I0GIJ4-F1
#
_cell.length_a   1.000
_cell.length_b   1.000
_cell.length_c   1.000
_cell.angle_alpha   90.00
_cell.angle_beta   90.00
_cell.angle_gamma   90.00
#
_symmetry.space_group_name_H-M   'P 1'
#
loop_
_entity.id
_entity.type
_entity.pdbx_description
1 polymer ?
#
loop_
_entity_poly.entity_id
_entity_poly.type
_entity_poly.pdbx_seq_one_letter_code
_entity_poly.pdbx_strand_id
1 'polypeptide(L)' 'MPKMLQVRHVPDELHAVLRQRAAENGLSLSEYVLRELQAVAARPSKAEVLARAARRGGRLSFDEAVAAVAAGREDGM' A
#
# COMPACT_ATOMS: atom_id res chain seq x y z
N MET A 1 0.15 4.85 23.99
CA MET A 1 1.40 4.38 24.62
C MET A 1 2.44 4.15 23.52
N PRO A 2 3.65 4.72 23.62
CA PRO A 2 4.72 4.44 22.68
C PRO A 2 5.06 2.94 22.72
N LYS A 3 5.23 2.33 21.54
CA LYS A 3 5.65 0.92 21.41
C LYS A 3 7.05 0.89 20.82
N MET A 4 7.94 0.12 21.43
CA MET A 4 9.31 -0.07 20.96
C MET A 4 9.42 -1.35 20.13
N LEU A 5 10.06 -1.25 18.96
CA LEU A 5 10.34 -2.37 18.08
C LEU A 5 11.85 -2.50 17.91
N GLN A 6 12.41 -3.64 18.30
CA GLN A 6 13.82 -3.95 18.10
C GLN A 6 13.96 -4.99 16.98
N VAL A 7 14.71 -4.64 15.93
CA VAL A 7 15.06 -5.56 14.84
C VAL A 7 16.43 -6.18 15.15
N ARG A 8 16.51 -7.51 15.14
CA ARG A 8 17.75 -8.27 15.43
C ARG A 8 18.34 -8.85 14.15
N HIS A 9 19.63 -9.14 14.18
CA HIS A 9 20.37 -9.77 13.08
C HIS A 9 20.30 -8.96 11.77
N VAL A 10 20.39 -7.64 11.86
CA VAL A 10 20.48 -6.77 10.69
C VAL A 10 21.88 -6.94 10.08
N PRO A 11 22.02 -7.34 8.81
CA PRO A 11 23.33 -7.41 8.16
C PRO A 11 23.99 -6.03 8.12
N ASP A 12 25.32 -5.99 8.29
CA ASP A 12 26.07 -4.73 8.36
C ASP A 12 25.88 -3.87 7.10
N GLU A 13 25.85 -4.48 5.92
CA GLU A 13 25.58 -3.80 4.65
C GLU A 13 24.20 -3.13 4.64
N LEU A 14 23.17 -3.83 5.11
CA LEU A 14 21.81 -3.28 5.18
C LEU A 14 21.77 -2.09 6.15
N HIS A 15 22.40 -2.23 7.31
CA HIS A 15 22.47 -1.17 8.30
C HIS A 15 23.22 0.07 7.77
N ALA A 16 24.32 -0.12 7.01
CA ALA A 16 25.06 0.96 6.38
C ALA A 16 24.20 1.71 5.35
N VAL A 17 23.52 0.98 4.47
CA VAL A 17 22.61 1.56 3.46
C VAL A 17 21.48 2.36 4.12
N LEU A 18 20.85 1.81 5.17
CA LEU A 18 19.77 2.51 5.89
C LEU A 18 20.28 3.76 6.59
N ARG A 19 21.48 3.72 7.20
CA ARG A 19 22.10 4.90 7.82
C ARG A 19 22.40 5.99 6.79
N GLN A 20 22.94 5.62 5.63
CA GLN A 20 23.23 6.57 4.56
C GLN A 20 21.95 7.26 4.08
N ARG A 21 20.90 6.49 3.78
CA ARG A 21 19.62 7.05 3.33
C ARG A 21 18.94 7.91 4.39
N ALA A 22 19.08 7.55 5.67
CA ALA A 22 18.60 8.39 6.77
C ALA A 22 19.30 9.76 6.77
N ALA A 23 20.64 9.77 6.63
CA ALA A 23 21.43 10.99 6.56
C ALA A 23 21.07 11.86 5.34
N GLU A 24 20.87 11.25 4.17
CA GLU A 24 20.42 11.94 2.94
C GLU A 24 19.05 12.63 3.11
N ASN A 25 18.20 12.09 3.99
CA ASN A 25 16.89 12.65 4.32
C ASN A 25 16.91 13.59 5.54
N GLY A 26 18.07 13.82 6.15
CA GLY A 26 18.19 14.61 7.39
C GLY A 26 17.48 13.97 8.59
N LEU A 27 17.34 12.65 8.60
CA LEU A 27 16.64 11.89 9.65
C LEU A 27 17.61 11.04 10.46
N SER A 28 17.26 10.78 11.72
CA SER A 28 17.90 9.68 12.45
C SER A 28 17.53 8.32 11.81
N LEU A 29 18.36 7.30 12.02
CA LEU A 29 18.10 5.96 11.50
C LEU A 29 16.75 5.42 11.97
N SER A 30 16.39 5.62 13.25
CA SER A 30 15.13 5.17 13.82
C SER A 30 13.93 5.85 13.17
N GLU A 31 14.00 7.16 12.92
CA GLU A 31 12.93 7.92 12.25
C GLU A 31 12.77 7.47 10.79
N TYR A 32 13.89 7.31 10.08
CA TYR A 32 13.90 6.82 8.71
C TYR A 32 13.24 5.43 8.61
N VAL A 33 13.67 4.47 9.44
CA VAL A 33 13.10 3.11 9.46
C VAL A 33 11.62 3.13 9.83
N LEU A 34 11.23 3.93 10.81
CA LEU A 34 9.82 4.07 11.20
C LEU A 34 8.97 4.60 10.04
N ARG A 35 9.47 5.57 9.28
CA ARG A 35 8.81 6.11 8.08
C ARG A 35 8.62 5.03 7.01
N GLU A 36 9.66 4.24 6.74
CA GLU A 36 9.57 3.13 5.78
C GLU A 36 8.56 2.07 6.25
N LEU A 37 8.53 1.73 7.54
CA LEU A 37 7.55 0.79 8.10
C LEU A 37 6.11 1.32 7.99
N GLN A 38 5.90 2.63 8.19
CA GLN A 38 4.59 3.25 7.97
C GLN A 38 4.18 3.18 6.50
N ALA A 39 5.10 3.42 5.56
CA ALA A 39 4.82 3.30 4.13
C ALA A 39 4.43 1.86 3.73
N VAL A 40 5.09 0.86 4.33
CA VAL A 40 4.73 -0.56 4.17
C VAL A 40 3.33 -0.85 4.74
N ALA A 41 3.04 -0.37 5.95
CA ALA A 41 1.74 -0.57 6.60
C ALA A 41 0.58 0.19 5.95
N ALA A 42 0.86 1.32 5.30
CA ALA A 42 -0.14 2.14 4.63
C ALA A 42 -0.72 1.48 3.36
N ARG A 43 0.00 0.51 2.77
CA ARG A 43 -0.49 -0.24 1.61
C ARG A 43 -1.35 -1.41 2.10
N PRO A 44 -2.68 -1.41 1.85
CA PRO A 44 -3.49 -2.58 2.14
C PRO A 44 -2.93 -3.76 1.36
N SER A 45 -2.76 -4.89 2.03
CA SER A 45 -2.34 -6.12 1.37
C SER A 45 -3.34 -6.46 0.26
N LYS A 46 -2.88 -7.17 -0.79
CA LYS A 46 -3.77 -7.65 -1.85
C LYS A 46 -4.96 -8.44 -1.28
N ALA A 47 -4.72 -9.21 -0.22
CA ALA A 47 -5.76 -9.93 0.51
C ALA A 47 -6.79 -8.99 1.17
N GLU A 48 -6.35 -7.90 1.80
CA GLU A 48 -7.27 -6.90 2.37
C GLU A 48 -8.04 -6.13 1.29
N VAL A 49 -7.40 -5.83 0.16
CA VAL A 49 -8.07 -5.21 -0.99
C VAL A 49 -9.14 -6.15 -1.55
N LEU A 50 -8.81 -7.42 -1.78
CA LEU A 50 -9.77 -8.43 -2.26
C LEU A 50 -10.88 -8.69 -1.24
N ALA A 51 -10.57 -8.80 0.05
CA ALA A 51 -11.58 -8.95 1.09
C ALA A 51 -12.51 -7.72 1.18
N ARG A 52 -11.96 -6.50 0.98
CA ARG A 52 -12.77 -5.27 0.92
C ARG A 52 -13.61 -5.20 -0.36
N ALA A 53 -13.13 -5.73 -1.48
CA ALA A 53 -13.91 -5.84 -2.71
C ALA A 53 -15.05 -6.86 -2.57
N ALA A 54 -14.77 -8.02 -2.00
CA ALA A 54 -15.77 -9.05 -1.69
C ALA A 54 -16.88 -8.53 -0.76
N ARG A 55 -16.53 -7.69 0.24
CA ARG A 55 -17.51 -7.04 1.14
C ARG A 55 -18.31 -5.91 0.50
N ARG A 56 -17.76 -5.24 -0.52
CA ARG A 56 -18.43 -4.12 -1.22
C ARG A 56 -19.46 -4.57 -2.26
N GLY A 57 -19.60 -5.87 -2.49
CA GLY A 57 -20.81 -6.47 -3.05
C GLY A 57 -21.41 -5.73 -4.24
N GLY A 58 -20.65 -5.55 -5.32
CA GLY A 58 -21.22 -5.22 -6.62
C GLY A 58 -21.53 -6.50 -7.37
N ARG A 59 -22.78 -6.95 -7.39
CA ARG A 59 -23.24 -7.95 -8.36
C ARG A 59 -23.58 -7.17 -9.62
N LEU A 60 -22.61 -7.05 -10.52
CA LEU A 60 -22.86 -6.63 -11.89
C LEU A 60 -22.65 -7.88 -12.76
N SER A 61 -23.69 -8.30 -13.45
CA SER A 61 -23.60 -9.28 -14.52
C SER A 61 -22.75 -8.72 -15.67
N PHE A 62 -22.08 -9.60 -16.41
CA PHE A 62 -21.43 -9.20 -17.66
C PHE A 62 -22.45 -8.60 -18.64
N ASP A 63 -23.68 -9.09 -18.67
CA ASP A 63 -24.73 -8.57 -19.54
C ASP A 63 -25.13 -7.13 -19.16
N GLU A 64 -25.20 -6.84 -17.86
CA GLU A 64 -25.50 -5.50 -17.34
C GLU A 64 -24.36 -4.52 -17.64
N ALA A 65 -23.10 -4.98 -17.57
CA ALA A 65 -21.93 -4.20 -17.94
C ALA A 65 -21.93 -3.85 -19.44
N VAL A 66 -22.25 -4.83 -20.30
CA VAL A 66 -22.31 -4.64 -21.76
C VAL A 66 -23.43 -3.68 -22.14
N ALA A 67 -24.62 -3.83 -21.53
CA ALA A 67 -25.75 -2.94 -21.76
C ALA A 67 -25.46 -1.49 -21.35
N ALA A 68 -24.81 -1.28 -20.19
CA ALA A 68 -24.43 0.06 -19.73
C ALA A 68 -23.44 0.75 -20.67
N VAL A 69 -22.49 -0.01 -21.23
CA VAL A 69 -21.52 0.51 -22.20
C VAL A 69 -22.19 0.82 -23.55
N ALA A 70 -23.18 0.03 -23.97
CA ALA A 70 -23.93 0.29 -25.20
C ALA A 70 -24.74 1.60 -25.08
N ALA A 71 -25.52 1.75 -24.00
CA ALA A 71 -26.32 2.95 -23.74
C ALA A 71 -25.46 4.23 -23.71
N GLY A 72 -24.29 4.18 -23.05
CA GLY A 72 -23.38 5.34 -22.99
C GLY A 72 -22.75 5.73 -24.33
N ARG A 73 -22.79 4.88 -25.37
CA ARG A 73 -22.36 5.24 -26.73
C ARG A 73 -23.49 5.86 -27.55
N GLU A 74 -24.75 5.54 -27.24
CA GLU A 74 -25.93 6.07 -27.91
C GLU A 74 -26.22 7.51 -27.46
N ASP A 75 -25.94 7.84 -26.19
CA ASP A 75 -26.07 9.21 -25.65
C ASP A 75 -24.99 10.20 -26.15
N GLY A 76 -23.96 9.70 -26.83
CA GLY A 76 -22.81 10.47 -27.33
C GLY A 76 -22.87 10.84 -28.82
N MET A 77 -23.98 10.54 -29.51
CA MET A 77 -24.21 10.83 -30.93
C MET A 77 -25.51 11.61 -31.13
#